data_AF-A0A6M1M6Q4-F1
#
_entry.id   AF-A0A6M1M6Q4-F1
#
_cell.length_a   1.000
_cell.length_b   1.000
_cell.length_c   1.000
_cell.angle_alpha   90.00
_cell.angle_beta   90.00
_cell.angle_gamma   90.00
#
_symmetry.space_group_name_H-M   'P 1'
#
loop_
_entity.id
_entity.type
_entity.pdbx_description
1 polymer ?
#
loop_
_entity_poly.entity_id
_entity_poly.type
_entity_poly.pdbx_seq_one_letter_code
_entity_poly.pdbx_strand_id
1 'polypeptide(L)'
;MSIPSALAASDGPARTGIGTRLAGAAPFLLILGLALAVPLAGNDYWTLIATRAAIYWILVSGLDLVVGFAGQLAIGYVALLLVGAYTTSVLAAGTILPAFPAFAALACAGIVGALVGVVVGLPALRLRTFYFAMTTLGFATIVTQIALAWQDVTGGGIGIAGPEMPAPFDSRLGFYGLCLAGAALCTWMTLNVAASRWGRALVAVRDAEVAAEAVGIAKPRLLVAVFLFAGCVAAIAGGLFASLQTYITPDAFTFDLSLLFFIAVLIGGRGSVLGPLIGTIVLTILPEVAAPLAAWSTFLYAFLLLVIVLVLPGGIADLLDRGKNRPLPAERSIAPRQTALQDLAASATRSAPITLAGVRLSFGAVKAIDGLDLALRPGSVHGLIGPNGSGKTTTLNVISGYYRPQEGRVTLGARSLLAEAREARARLRIARTFQTPRIVAEATVIENVMLGGSVAGRATLAESLLSLPRHREDERALRDSARLALRAVGLDGLDEVRAGRLQHSELRFLEIARALMLRPAFLLLDEPAAGLSAAEIQRLGGLIRAVADAGIGVLLVEHHADLIFAICDEVTVLNLGRVLAAGKPSEIRSHREVVSAYLGG
;
A
#
# COMPACT_ATOMS: atom_id res chain seq x y z
N MET A 1 49.96 -21.20 -33.47
CA MET A 1 49.34 -22.11 -32.48
C MET A 1 48.26 -21.31 -31.78
N SER A 2 47.01 -21.68 -32.02
CA SER A 2 45.82 -20.85 -31.96
C SER A 2 44.84 -21.38 -30.93
N ILE A 3 44.42 -20.56 -29.97
CA ILE A 3 43.13 -20.73 -29.26
C ILE A 3 42.62 -19.34 -28.82
N PRO A 4 41.45 -18.90 -29.30
CA PRO A 4 40.55 -18.02 -28.56
C PRO A 4 39.31 -18.81 -28.12
N SER A 5 39.00 -18.85 -26.82
CA SER A 5 37.73 -19.36 -26.30
C SER A 5 36.85 -18.21 -25.86
N ALA A 6 35.99 -17.76 -26.78
CA ALA A 6 34.82 -16.95 -26.47
C ALA A 6 33.83 -17.82 -25.66
N LEU A 7 33.64 -17.47 -24.38
CA LEU A 7 32.53 -17.98 -23.59
C LEU A 7 31.28 -17.19 -23.97
N ALA A 8 30.51 -17.77 -24.87
CA ALA A 8 29.12 -17.42 -25.10
C ALA A 8 28.34 -17.63 -23.78
N ALA A 9 27.93 -16.53 -23.16
CA ALA A 9 26.90 -16.58 -22.13
C ALA A 9 25.58 -16.98 -22.83
N SER A 10 25.14 -18.20 -22.55
CA SER A 10 23.86 -18.71 -23.01
C SER A 10 22.72 -17.96 -22.33
N ASP A 11 21.94 -17.25 -23.13
CA ASP A 11 20.59 -16.82 -22.77
C ASP A 11 19.73 -18.08 -22.51
N GLY A 12 19.68 -18.50 -21.24
CA GLY A 12 18.76 -19.55 -20.81
C GLY A 12 17.31 -19.09 -20.98
N PRO A 13 16.41 -19.94 -21.47
CA PRO A 13 15.03 -19.55 -21.71
C PRO A 13 14.37 -19.14 -20.39
N ALA A 14 13.76 -17.94 -20.41
CA ALA A 14 12.92 -17.45 -19.33
C ALA A 14 11.92 -18.54 -18.91
N ARG A 15 12.12 -19.14 -17.74
CA ARG A 15 11.18 -20.11 -17.15
C ARG A 15 9.82 -19.43 -17.10
N THR A 16 8.92 -19.96 -17.92
CA THR A 16 7.56 -19.51 -18.16
C THR A 16 6.82 -19.27 -16.84
N GLY A 17 6.15 -18.11 -16.74
CA GLY A 17 5.46 -17.62 -15.54
C GLY A 17 4.26 -18.46 -15.03
N ILE A 18 4.11 -19.69 -15.51
CA ILE A 18 3.11 -20.66 -15.05
C ILE A 18 3.65 -21.45 -13.85
N GLY A 19 4.94 -21.83 -13.87
CA GLY A 19 5.56 -22.62 -12.79
C GLY A 19 5.68 -21.86 -11.45
N THR A 20 5.94 -20.56 -11.50
CA THR A 20 5.99 -19.70 -10.29
C THR A 20 4.60 -19.41 -9.72
N ARG A 21 3.57 -19.30 -10.56
CA ARG A 21 2.17 -19.15 -10.13
C ARG A 21 1.61 -20.42 -9.50
N LEU A 22 1.93 -21.60 -10.06
CA LEU A 22 1.55 -22.89 -9.48
C LEU A 22 2.26 -23.14 -8.13
N ALA A 23 3.53 -22.76 -8.00
CA ALA A 23 4.25 -22.88 -6.73
C ALA A 23 3.66 -21.97 -5.62
N GLY A 24 3.22 -20.76 -5.96
CA GLY A 24 2.54 -19.86 -5.01
C GLY A 24 1.10 -20.27 -4.68
N ALA A 25 0.40 -20.93 -5.61
CA ALA A 25 -0.97 -21.42 -5.41
C ALA A 25 -1.04 -22.81 -4.74
N ALA A 26 0.05 -23.58 -4.73
CA ALA A 26 0.12 -24.90 -4.11
C ALA A 26 -0.39 -24.98 -2.65
N PRO A 27 0.02 -24.10 -1.70
CA PRO A 27 -0.51 -24.14 -0.33
C PRO A 27 -2.01 -23.85 -0.28
N PHE A 28 -2.52 -22.98 -1.15
CA PHE A 28 -3.95 -22.69 -1.23
C PHE A 28 -4.74 -23.89 -1.76
N LEU A 29 -4.27 -24.52 -2.84
CA LEU A 29 -4.89 -25.72 -3.41
C LEU A 29 -4.87 -26.89 -2.41
N LEU A 30 -3.82 -27.00 -1.61
CA LEU A 30 -3.74 -27.98 -0.52
C LEU A 30 -4.80 -27.71 0.56
N ILE A 31 -4.90 -26.47 1.05
CA ILE A 31 -5.87 -26.12 2.08
C ILE A 31 -7.30 -26.28 1.56
N LEU A 32 -7.57 -25.87 0.32
CA LEU A 32 -8.87 -26.06 -0.32
C LEU A 32 -9.20 -27.54 -0.50
N GLY A 33 -8.22 -28.36 -0.91
CA GLY A 33 -8.38 -29.82 -1.01
C GLY A 33 -8.68 -30.48 0.34
N LEU A 34 -8.00 -30.06 1.41
CA LEU A 34 -8.27 -30.53 2.76
C LEU A 34 -9.67 -30.11 3.25
N ALA A 35 -10.08 -28.87 2.99
CA ALA A 35 -11.43 -28.39 3.31
C ALA A 35 -12.50 -29.23 2.59
N LEU A 36 -12.33 -29.46 1.28
CA LEU A 36 -13.24 -30.30 0.50
C LEU A 36 -13.30 -31.76 0.99
N ALA A 37 -12.26 -32.24 1.69
CA ALA A 37 -12.23 -33.59 2.26
C ALA A 37 -12.92 -33.70 3.63
N VAL A 38 -13.17 -32.60 4.36
CA VAL A 38 -13.79 -32.63 5.70
C VAL A 38 -15.15 -33.37 5.70
N PRO A 39 -16.05 -33.13 4.73
CA PRO A 39 -17.34 -33.84 4.71
C PRO A 39 -17.21 -35.35 4.45
N LEU A 40 -16.14 -35.78 3.79
CA LEU A 40 -15.89 -37.21 3.50
C LEU A 40 -15.53 -37.99 4.77
N ALA A 41 -15.14 -37.32 5.85
CA ALA A 41 -14.90 -37.95 7.15
C ALA A 41 -16.19 -38.40 7.86
N GLY A 42 -17.38 -38.02 7.35
CA GLY A 42 -18.67 -38.51 7.85
C GLY A 42 -19.07 -37.99 9.24
N ASN A 43 -18.41 -36.95 9.76
CA ASN A 43 -18.68 -36.39 11.08
C ASN A 43 -19.32 -35.00 10.99
N ASP A 44 -20.57 -34.92 11.46
CA ASP A 44 -21.38 -33.70 11.49
C ASP A 44 -20.76 -32.57 12.33
N TYR A 45 -20.07 -32.91 13.41
CA TYR A 45 -19.42 -31.95 14.31
C TYR A 45 -18.34 -31.15 13.59
N TRP A 46 -17.45 -31.86 12.90
CA TRP A 46 -16.36 -31.24 12.15
C TRP A 46 -16.85 -30.45 10.93
N THR A 47 -17.96 -30.87 10.33
CA THR A 47 -18.60 -30.11 9.25
C THR A 47 -19.14 -28.77 9.76
N LEU A 48 -19.73 -28.74 10.96
CA LEU A 48 -20.19 -27.49 11.60
C LEU A 48 -19.02 -26.56 11.93
N ILE A 49 -17.95 -27.08 12.54
CA ILE A 49 -16.73 -26.30 12.84
C ILE A 49 -16.11 -25.75 11.55
N ALA A 50 -15.99 -26.57 10.52
CA ALA A 50 -15.45 -26.15 9.23
C ALA A 50 -16.32 -25.09 8.55
N THR A 51 -17.65 -25.19 8.68
CA THR A 51 -18.58 -24.17 8.18
C THR A 51 -18.38 -22.83 8.89
N ARG A 52 -18.25 -22.85 10.23
CA ARG A 52 -17.94 -21.65 11.02
C ARG A 52 -16.60 -21.05 10.61
N ALA A 53 -15.56 -21.88 10.44
CA ALA A 53 -14.25 -21.43 9.99
C ALA A 53 -14.32 -20.78 8.60
N ALA A 54 -15.11 -21.31 7.68
CA ALA A 54 -15.31 -20.72 6.35
C ALA A 54 -15.99 -19.35 6.43
N ILE A 55 -17.00 -19.19 7.29
CA ILE A 55 -17.67 -17.90 7.52
C ILE A 55 -16.70 -16.87 8.10
N TYR A 56 -15.92 -17.26 9.11
CA TYR A 56 -14.89 -16.39 9.69
C TYR A 56 -13.84 -16.02 8.65
N TRP A 57 -13.45 -16.97 7.79
CA TRP A 57 -12.49 -16.71 6.73
C TRP A 57 -13.01 -15.68 5.72
N ILE A 58 -14.30 -15.73 5.34
CA ILE A 58 -14.93 -14.68 4.54
C ILE A 58 -14.68 -13.32 5.19
N LEU A 59 -15.07 -13.12 6.45
CA LEU A 59 -14.87 -11.85 7.15
C LEU A 59 -13.40 -11.42 7.22
N VAL A 60 -12.52 -12.33 7.66
CA VAL A 60 -11.10 -12.03 7.90
C VAL A 60 -10.40 -11.69 6.57
N SER A 61 -10.83 -12.24 5.43
CA SER A 61 -10.28 -11.88 4.13
C SER A 61 -10.46 -10.38 3.80
N GLY A 62 -11.64 -9.81 4.07
CA GLY A 62 -11.89 -8.38 3.92
C GLY A 62 -11.13 -7.56 4.96
N LEU A 63 -11.13 -8.03 6.21
CA LEU A 63 -10.44 -7.36 7.32
C LEU A 63 -8.92 -7.27 7.10
N ASP A 64 -8.30 -8.26 6.46
CA ASP A 64 -6.87 -8.26 6.17
C ASP A 64 -6.45 -7.11 5.22
N LEU A 65 -7.31 -6.70 4.29
CA LEU A 65 -7.02 -5.53 3.46
C LEU A 65 -6.97 -4.24 4.29
N VAL A 66 -7.78 -4.14 5.34
CA VAL A 66 -7.83 -2.99 6.26
C VAL A 66 -6.67 -3.04 7.26
N VAL A 67 -6.50 -4.16 7.95
CA VAL A 67 -5.54 -4.33 9.05
C VAL A 67 -4.17 -4.71 8.53
N GLY A 68 -4.09 -5.75 7.72
CA GLY A 68 -2.86 -6.29 7.16
C GLY A 68 -2.24 -5.32 6.16
N PHE A 69 -2.94 -4.99 5.07
CA PHE A 69 -2.40 -4.17 3.99
C PHE A 69 -2.39 -2.67 4.30
N ALA A 70 -3.50 -2.10 4.79
CA ALA A 70 -3.60 -0.66 5.06
C ALA A 70 -3.07 -0.23 6.44
N GLY A 71 -2.78 -1.19 7.32
CA GLY A 71 -2.28 -0.94 8.68
C GLY A 71 -3.25 -0.27 9.63
N GLN A 72 -4.55 -0.29 9.35
CA GLN A 72 -5.57 0.31 10.21
C GLN A 72 -5.99 -0.70 11.26
N LEU A 73 -5.78 -0.41 12.54
CA LEU A 73 -6.18 -1.29 13.65
C LEU A 73 -7.70 -1.25 13.85
N ALA A 74 -8.45 -1.98 13.03
CA ALA A 74 -9.91 -2.07 13.09
C ALA A 74 -10.37 -3.18 14.06
N ILE A 75 -10.27 -2.94 15.37
CA ILE A 75 -10.55 -3.95 16.38
C ILE A 75 -12.05 -4.25 16.48
N GLY A 76 -12.94 -3.27 16.35
CA GLY A 76 -14.39 -3.44 16.50
C GLY A 76 -15.14 -3.97 15.28
N TYR A 77 -14.51 -4.82 14.47
CA TYR A 77 -15.11 -5.31 13.21
C TYR A 77 -16.29 -6.26 13.40
N VAL A 78 -16.47 -6.84 14.59
CA VAL A 78 -17.66 -7.64 14.95
C VAL A 78 -18.96 -6.87 14.77
N ALA A 79 -18.93 -5.53 14.84
CA ALA A 79 -20.08 -4.67 14.56
C ALA A 79 -20.67 -4.91 13.16
N LEU A 80 -19.81 -5.10 12.16
CA LEU A 80 -20.23 -5.33 10.77
C LEU A 80 -20.79 -6.74 10.57
N LEU A 81 -20.25 -7.71 11.31
CA LEU A 81 -20.80 -9.07 11.39
C LEU A 81 -22.23 -9.02 11.98
N LEU A 82 -22.42 -8.31 13.10
CA LEU A 82 -23.72 -8.11 13.74
C LEU A 82 -24.71 -7.43 12.78
N VAL A 83 -24.31 -6.31 12.17
CA VAL A 83 -25.15 -5.57 11.21
C VAL A 83 -25.60 -6.50 10.08
N GLY A 84 -24.70 -7.30 9.52
CA GLY A 84 -25.04 -8.25 8.46
C GLY A 84 -25.99 -9.38 8.90
N ALA A 85 -25.73 -9.93 10.09
CA ALA A 85 -26.56 -10.98 10.69
C ALA A 85 -28.00 -10.50 10.90
N TYR A 86 -28.18 -9.33 11.50
CA TYR A 86 -29.51 -8.75 11.74
C TYR A 86 -30.16 -8.26 10.46
N THR A 87 -29.42 -7.61 9.55
CA THR A 87 -30.00 -7.17 8.27
C THR A 87 -30.57 -8.36 7.49
N THR A 88 -29.83 -9.47 7.43
CA THR A 88 -30.30 -10.67 6.71
C THR A 88 -31.50 -11.30 7.43
N SER A 89 -31.43 -11.46 8.75
CA SER A 89 -32.47 -12.13 9.55
C SER A 89 -33.79 -11.34 9.56
N VAL A 90 -33.72 -10.01 9.72
CA VAL A 90 -34.91 -9.14 9.75
C VAL A 90 -35.62 -9.11 8.39
N LEU A 91 -34.86 -9.04 7.29
CA LEU A 91 -35.43 -9.04 5.95
C LEU A 91 -36.02 -10.40 5.57
N ALA A 92 -35.38 -11.50 5.97
CA ALA A 92 -35.88 -12.85 5.71
C ALA A 92 -37.10 -13.21 6.57
N ALA A 93 -37.12 -12.79 7.84
CA ALA A 93 -38.25 -13.01 8.75
C ALA A 93 -39.49 -12.19 8.36
N GLY A 94 -39.30 -11.11 7.61
CA GLY A 94 -40.37 -10.23 7.18
C GLY A 94 -40.93 -9.33 8.30
N THR A 95 -40.10 -8.99 9.29
CA THR A 95 -40.52 -8.23 10.48
C THR A 95 -40.92 -6.79 10.14
N ILE A 96 -40.25 -6.16 9.17
CA ILE A 96 -40.48 -4.76 8.75
C ILE A 96 -41.08 -4.67 7.34
N LEU A 97 -40.62 -5.53 6.44
CA LEU A 97 -41.00 -5.60 5.04
C LEU A 97 -41.53 -7.01 4.74
N PRO A 98 -42.25 -7.24 3.63
CA PRO A 98 -42.59 -8.61 3.21
C PRO A 98 -41.33 -9.47 3.14
N ALA A 99 -41.41 -10.74 3.54
CA ALA A 99 -40.26 -11.64 3.62
C ALA A 99 -39.46 -11.68 2.30
N PHE A 100 -38.16 -11.36 2.40
CA PHE A 100 -37.24 -11.41 1.26
C PHE A 100 -36.68 -12.82 1.10
N PRO A 101 -36.40 -13.27 -0.13
CA PRO A 101 -35.60 -14.46 -0.36
C PRO A 101 -34.23 -14.33 0.34
N ALA A 102 -33.74 -15.40 0.97
CA ALA A 102 -32.53 -15.37 1.80
C ALA A 102 -31.30 -14.79 1.08
N PHE A 103 -31.10 -15.11 -0.21
CA PHE A 103 -30.00 -14.55 -1.00
C PHE A 103 -30.17 -13.06 -1.31
N ALA A 104 -31.39 -12.58 -1.50
CA ALA A 104 -31.66 -11.16 -1.68
C ALA A 104 -31.42 -10.39 -0.37
N ALA A 105 -31.87 -10.95 0.76
CA ALA A 105 -31.57 -10.42 2.09
C ALA A 105 -30.05 -10.35 2.36
N LEU A 106 -29.31 -11.39 1.96
CA LEU A 106 -27.84 -11.45 2.08
C LEU A 106 -27.15 -10.39 1.21
N ALA A 107 -27.63 -10.16 0.00
CA ALA A 107 -27.14 -9.09 -0.88
C ALA A 107 -27.41 -7.70 -0.29
N CYS A 108 -28.61 -7.48 0.26
CA CYS A 108 -28.94 -6.25 1.00
C CYS A 108 -28.02 -6.06 2.21
N ALA A 109 -27.73 -7.12 2.98
CA ALA A 109 -26.78 -7.08 4.07
C ALA A 109 -25.38 -6.66 3.60
N GLY A 110 -24.91 -7.16 2.45
CA GLY A 110 -23.65 -6.70 1.85
C GLY A 110 -23.64 -5.21 1.53
N ILE A 111 -24.73 -4.66 0.97
CA ILE A 111 -24.85 -3.22 0.68
C ILE A 111 -24.85 -2.39 1.96
N VAL A 112 -25.63 -2.79 2.96
CA VAL A 112 -25.68 -2.11 4.27
C VAL A 112 -24.30 -2.18 4.95
N GLY A 113 -23.66 -3.35 4.93
CA GLY A 113 -22.31 -3.55 5.44
C GLY A 113 -21.27 -2.68 4.76
N ALA A 114 -21.34 -2.51 3.44
CA ALA A 114 -20.49 -1.59 2.69
C ALA A 114 -20.65 -0.14 3.16
N LEU A 115 -21.89 0.33 3.32
CA LEU A 115 -22.18 1.69 3.78
C LEU A 115 -21.70 1.91 5.21
N VAL A 116 -22.04 0.99 6.12
CA VAL A 116 -21.62 1.06 7.53
C VAL A 116 -20.10 0.92 7.65
N GLY A 117 -19.47 0.08 6.83
CA GLY A 117 -18.01 -0.06 6.77
C GLY A 117 -17.31 1.26 6.45
N VAL A 118 -17.85 2.05 5.51
CA VAL A 118 -17.35 3.39 5.23
C VAL A 118 -17.51 4.33 6.43
N VAL A 119 -18.68 4.32 7.10
CA VAL A 119 -18.91 5.12 8.32
C VAL A 119 -17.88 4.78 9.40
N VAL A 120 -17.62 3.49 9.64
CA VAL A 120 -16.60 3.01 10.57
C VAL A 120 -15.19 3.42 10.13
N GLY A 121 -14.94 3.48 8.81
CA GLY A 121 -13.65 3.86 8.24
C GLY A 121 -13.37 5.37 8.20
N LEU A 122 -14.38 6.24 8.28
CA LEU A 122 -14.18 7.70 8.20
C LEU A 122 -13.20 8.25 9.26
N PRO A 123 -13.24 7.82 10.54
CA PRO A 123 -12.25 8.25 11.53
C PRO A 123 -10.81 7.86 11.16
N ALA A 124 -10.58 6.78 10.41
CA ALA A 124 -9.25 6.35 9.95
C ALA A 124 -8.56 7.40 9.06
N LEU A 125 -9.34 8.31 8.48
CA LEU A 125 -8.83 9.37 7.61
C LEU A 125 -8.14 10.49 8.38
N ARG A 126 -8.43 10.64 9.68
CA ARG A 126 -7.97 11.76 10.51
C ARG A 126 -7.22 11.32 11.76
N LEU A 127 -7.56 10.16 12.31
CA LEU A 127 -7.03 9.68 13.57
C LEU A 127 -5.75 8.86 13.36
N ARG A 128 -4.85 8.92 14.35
CA ARG A 128 -3.72 7.98 14.44
C ARG A 128 -4.26 6.58 14.77
N THR A 129 -3.46 5.56 14.44
CA THR A 129 -3.87 4.15 14.46
C THR A 129 -4.50 3.68 15.78
N PHE A 130 -3.98 4.13 16.93
CA PHE A 130 -4.53 3.77 18.25
C PHE A 130 -5.92 4.38 18.51
N TYR A 131 -6.11 5.66 18.19
CA TYR A 131 -7.40 6.32 18.34
C TYR A 131 -8.44 5.74 17.39
N PHE A 132 -8.02 5.32 16.19
CA PHE A 132 -8.88 4.59 15.28
C PHE A 132 -9.39 3.28 15.89
N ALA A 133 -8.51 2.48 16.50
CA ALA A 133 -8.89 1.25 17.18
C ALA A 133 -9.96 1.47 18.26
N MET A 134 -9.74 2.45 19.14
CA MET A 134 -10.71 2.83 20.18
C MET A 134 -12.06 3.26 19.59
N THR A 135 -12.04 3.99 18.46
CA THR A 135 -13.27 4.43 17.78
C THR A 135 -14.03 3.24 17.20
N THR A 136 -13.34 2.28 16.58
CA THR A 136 -13.99 1.06 16.07
C THR A 136 -14.60 0.22 17.20
N LEU A 137 -13.93 0.14 18.35
CA LEU A 137 -14.46 -0.54 19.53
C LEU A 137 -15.72 0.15 20.05
N GLY A 138 -15.69 1.48 20.19
CA GLY A 138 -16.87 2.26 20.58
C GLY A 138 -18.03 2.07 19.60
N PHE A 139 -17.75 1.99 18.29
CA PHE A 139 -18.76 1.69 17.27
C PHE A 139 -19.38 0.30 17.46
N ALA A 140 -18.57 -0.72 17.76
CA ALA A 140 -19.07 -2.05 18.07
C ALA A 140 -20.02 -2.03 19.27
N THR A 141 -19.63 -1.34 20.35
CA THR A 141 -20.51 -1.17 21.51
C THR A 141 -21.81 -0.46 21.14
N ILE A 142 -21.75 0.64 20.38
CA ILE A 142 -22.94 1.39 19.95
C ILE A 142 -23.89 0.48 19.16
N VAL A 143 -23.38 -0.26 18.18
CA VAL A 143 -24.17 -1.16 17.35
C VAL A 143 -24.83 -2.27 18.18
N THR A 144 -24.08 -2.90 19.10
CA THR A 144 -24.63 -3.93 19.98
C THR A 144 -25.72 -3.37 20.89
N GLN A 145 -25.52 -2.18 21.48
CA GLN A 145 -26.52 -1.54 22.34
C GLN A 145 -27.78 -1.12 21.56
N ILE A 146 -27.64 -0.62 20.33
CA ILE A 146 -28.79 -0.36 19.45
C ILE A 146 -29.55 -1.66 19.16
N ALA A 147 -28.85 -2.74 18.83
CA ALA A 147 -29.48 -4.03 18.57
C ALA A 147 -30.17 -4.62 19.80
N LEU A 148 -29.66 -4.40 21.01
CA LEU A 148 -30.32 -4.80 22.26
C LEU A 148 -31.56 -3.97 22.56
N ALA A 149 -31.52 -2.66 22.31
CA ALA A 149 -32.61 -1.75 22.61
C ALA A 149 -33.76 -1.82 21.60
N TRP A 150 -33.49 -2.18 20.34
CA TRP A 150 -34.45 -2.08 19.24
C TRP A 150 -35.37 -3.32 19.11
N GLN A 151 -36.18 -3.57 20.13
CA GLN A 151 -37.02 -4.77 20.26
C GLN A 151 -37.92 -5.04 19.04
N ASP A 152 -38.56 -4.02 18.47
CA ASP A 152 -39.50 -4.17 17.34
C ASP A 152 -38.84 -4.69 16.06
N VAL A 153 -37.52 -4.54 15.92
CA VAL A 153 -36.78 -4.91 14.71
C VAL A 153 -35.89 -6.11 14.95
N THR A 154 -35.08 -6.09 16.01
CA THR A 154 -34.08 -7.12 16.28
C THR A 154 -34.57 -8.21 17.24
N GLY A 155 -35.73 -8.02 17.86
CA GLY A 155 -36.15 -8.81 19.02
C GLY A 155 -35.42 -8.44 20.31
N GLY A 156 -34.53 -7.44 20.29
CA GLY A 156 -33.75 -6.99 21.45
C GLY A 156 -32.96 -8.12 22.08
N GLY A 157 -33.02 -8.25 23.41
CA GLY A 157 -32.40 -9.36 24.15
C GLY A 157 -33.04 -10.73 23.91
N ILE A 158 -34.26 -10.79 23.36
CA ILE A 158 -34.91 -12.06 23.01
C ILE A 158 -34.23 -12.64 21.77
N GLY A 159 -33.83 -11.81 20.82
CA GLY A 159 -33.19 -12.21 19.57
C GLY A 159 -34.18 -12.54 18.44
N ILE A 160 -33.64 -13.03 17.33
CA ILE A 160 -34.41 -13.36 16.12
C ILE A 160 -33.89 -14.66 15.49
N ALA A 161 -34.79 -15.40 14.83
CA ALA A 161 -34.43 -16.57 14.05
C ALA A 161 -33.51 -16.19 12.88
N GLY A 162 -32.48 -17.01 12.65
CA GLY A 162 -31.62 -16.91 11.50
C GLY A 162 -32.35 -17.31 10.21
N PRO A 163 -31.93 -16.78 9.05
CA PRO A 163 -32.58 -17.08 7.78
C PRO A 163 -32.30 -18.52 7.35
N GLU A 164 -33.32 -19.22 6.87
CA GLU A 164 -33.17 -20.51 6.22
C GLU A 164 -32.77 -20.31 4.75
N MET A 165 -31.70 -20.97 4.33
CA MET A 165 -31.24 -20.93 2.94
C MET A 165 -32.10 -21.86 2.08
N PRO A 166 -32.42 -21.50 0.83
CA PRO A 166 -33.21 -22.36 -0.04
C PRO A 166 -32.42 -23.59 -0.51
N ALA A 167 -33.12 -24.67 -0.86
CA ALA A 167 -32.51 -25.86 -1.44
C ALA A 167 -31.64 -25.54 -2.67
N PRO A 168 -30.45 -26.15 -2.84
CA PRO A 168 -29.88 -27.25 -2.03
C PRO A 168 -29.07 -26.82 -0.79
N PHE A 169 -29.06 -25.52 -0.47
CA PHE A 169 -28.22 -24.93 0.58
C PHE A 169 -28.86 -24.97 1.98
N ASP A 170 -30.09 -25.48 2.08
CA ASP A 170 -30.77 -25.86 3.33
C ASP A 170 -30.09 -27.07 4.01
N SER A 171 -29.48 -27.95 3.21
CA SER A 171 -28.71 -29.08 3.70
C SER A 171 -27.38 -28.66 4.33
N ARG A 172 -26.90 -29.39 5.34
CA ARG A 172 -25.59 -29.11 5.99
C ARG A 172 -24.43 -29.10 5.00
N LEU A 173 -24.40 -30.06 4.07
CA LEU A 173 -23.37 -30.16 3.04
C LEU A 173 -23.48 -29.04 2.00
N GLY A 174 -24.71 -28.71 1.57
CA GLY A 174 -24.95 -27.60 0.66
C GLY A 174 -24.51 -26.27 1.28
N PHE A 175 -24.91 -26.02 2.54
CA PHE A 175 -24.55 -24.81 3.27
C PHE A 175 -23.04 -24.71 3.50
N TYR A 176 -22.38 -25.81 3.87
CA TYR A 176 -20.93 -25.87 3.96
C TYR A 176 -20.26 -25.52 2.61
N GLY A 177 -20.74 -26.13 1.51
CA GLY A 177 -20.25 -25.84 0.17
C GLY A 177 -20.43 -24.38 -0.24
N LEU A 178 -21.56 -23.75 0.11
CA LEU A 178 -21.81 -22.32 -0.10
C LEU A 178 -20.80 -21.46 0.65
N CYS A 179 -20.58 -21.72 1.94
CA CYS A 179 -19.65 -20.96 2.76
C CYS A 179 -18.21 -21.12 2.26
N LEU A 180 -17.80 -22.34 1.90
CA LEU A 180 -16.47 -22.62 1.38
C LEU A 180 -16.26 -21.95 0.01
N ALA A 181 -17.25 -21.99 -0.88
CA ALA A 181 -17.20 -21.28 -2.16
C ALA A 181 -17.10 -19.76 -1.97
N GLY A 182 -17.86 -19.20 -1.02
CA GLY A 182 -17.76 -17.79 -0.64
C GLY A 182 -16.39 -17.41 -0.11
N ALA A 183 -15.80 -18.24 0.77
CA ALA A 183 -14.46 -18.03 1.32
C ALA A 183 -13.36 -18.10 0.23
N ALA A 184 -13.47 -19.07 -0.68
CA ALA A 184 -12.56 -19.21 -1.82
C ALA A 184 -12.69 -18.01 -2.78
N LEU A 185 -13.92 -17.55 -3.06
CA LEU A 185 -14.18 -16.38 -3.90
C LEU A 185 -13.59 -15.11 -3.27
N CYS A 186 -13.83 -14.87 -1.99
CA CYS A 186 -13.30 -13.70 -1.29
C CYS A 186 -11.76 -13.73 -1.27
N THR A 187 -11.16 -14.90 -1.04
CA THR A 187 -9.70 -15.07 -1.09
C THR A 187 -9.14 -14.81 -2.48
N TRP A 188 -9.80 -15.30 -3.52
CA TRP A 188 -9.40 -15.01 -4.90
C TRP A 188 -9.47 -13.50 -5.20
N MET A 189 -10.53 -12.83 -4.75
CA MET A 189 -10.68 -11.37 -4.90
C MET A 189 -9.58 -10.61 -4.15
N THR A 190 -9.27 -10.97 -2.91
CA THR A 190 -8.22 -10.32 -2.12
C THR A 190 -6.82 -10.62 -2.66
N LEU A 191 -6.57 -11.83 -3.19
CA LEU A 191 -5.33 -12.16 -3.90
C LEU A 191 -5.12 -11.24 -5.11
N ASN A 192 -6.17 -11.00 -5.88
CA ASN A 192 -6.09 -10.10 -7.03
C ASN A 192 -5.83 -8.65 -6.61
N VAL A 193 -6.47 -8.17 -5.54
CA VAL A 193 -6.21 -6.83 -5.00
C VAL A 193 -4.80 -6.70 -4.48
N ALA A 194 -4.33 -7.66 -3.67
CA ALA A 194 -2.98 -7.68 -3.12
C ALA A 194 -1.90 -7.67 -4.21
N ALA A 195 -2.09 -8.45 -5.29
CA ALA A 195 -1.18 -8.49 -6.42
C ALA A 195 -1.29 -7.27 -7.36
N SER A 196 -2.28 -6.41 -7.16
CA SER A 196 -2.51 -5.23 -7.98
C SER A 196 -1.83 -3.97 -7.45
N ARG A 197 -1.89 -2.89 -8.25
CA ARG A 197 -1.54 -1.54 -7.81
C ARG A 197 -2.26 -1.10 -6.53
N TRP A 198 -3.47 -1.59 -6.27
CA TRP A 198 -4.24 -1.22 -5.09
C TRP A 198 -3.62 -1.83 -3.83
N GLY A 199 -3.25 -3.12 -3.87
CA GLY A 199 -2.53 -3.78 -2.80
C GLY A 199 -1.21 -3.08 -2.48
N ARG A 200 -0.38 -2.83 -3.51
CA ARG A 200 0.87 -2.07 -3.35
C ARG A 200 0.63 -0.67 -2.76
N ALA A 201 -0.41 0.03 -3.21
CA ALA A 201 -0.76 1.34 -2.68
C ALA A 201 -1.18 1.30 -1.20
N LEU A 202 -1.89 0.25 -0.75
CA LEU A 202 -2.26 0.09 0.66
C LEU A 202 -1.03 -0.08 1.54
N VAL A 203 -0.11 -0.97 1.12
CA VAL A 203 1.15 -1.19 1.84
C VAL A 203 1.99 0.09 1.85
N ALA A 204 2.04 0.84 0.74
CA ALA A 204 2.75 2.12 0.68
C ALA A 204 2.14 3.18 1.62
N VAL A 205 0.81 3.27 1.73
CA VAL A 205 0.16 4.17 2.70
C VAL A 205 0.46 3.77 4.14
N ARG A 206 0.58 2.47 4.42
CA ARG A 206 0.94 1.94 5.74
C ARG A 206 2.39 2.25 6.11
N ASP A 207 3.34 1.92 5.24
CA ASP A 207 4.77 1.90 5.58
C ASP A 207 5.52 3.18 5.15
N ALA A 208 5.04 3.88 4.12
CA ALA A 208 5.70 5.01 3.50
C ALA A 208 4.70 6.06 2.96
N GLU A 209 3.81 6.56 3.82
CA GLU A 209 2.70 7.47 3.46
C GLU A 209 3.14 8.66 2.58
N VAL A 210 4.24 9.31 2.94
CA VAL A 210 4.79 10.45 2.19
C VAL A 210 5.19 10.05 0.76
N ALA A 211 5.77 8.86 0.56
CA ALA A 211 6.11 8.37 -0.77
C ALA A 211 4.87 8.04 -1.59
N ALA A 212 3.84 7.45 -0.96
CA ALA A 212 2.58 7.12 -1.62
C ALA A 212 1.90 8.38 -2.19
N GLU A 213 1.87 9.46 -1.40
CA GLU A 213 1.29 10.74 -1.82
C GLU A 213 2.07 11.40 -2.96
N ALA A 214 3.40 11.35 -2.91
CA ALA A 214 4.26 11.91 -3.95
C ALA A 214 4.10 11.23 -5.31
N VAL A 215 3.73 9.95 -5.32
CA VAL A 215 3.40 9.20 -6.55
C VAL A 215 1.91 9.26 -6.90
N GLY A 216 1.11 10.08 -6.21
CA GLY A 216 -0.28 10.39 -6.56
C GLY A 216 -1.34 9.46 -5.96
N ILE A 217 -1.00 8.69 -4.93
CA ILE A 217 -1.95 7.84 -4.22
C ILE A 217 -2.72 8.69 -3.19
N ALA A 218 -4.04 8.77 -3.37
CA ALA A 218 -4.93 9.46 -2.44
C ALA A 218 -5.38 8.51 -1.33
N LYS A 219 -4.76 8.60 -0.15
CA LYS A 219 -5.12 7.82 1.05
C LYS A 219 -6.63 7.79 1.34
N PRO A 220 -7.38 8.92 1.30
CA PRO A 220 -8.82 8.89 1.58
C PRO A 220 -9.61 8.04 0.60
N ARG A 221 -9.35 8.17 -0.71
CA ARG A 221 -10.05 7.40 -1.75
C ARG A 221 -9.75 5.91 -1.63
N LEU A 222 -8.49 5.59 -1.33
CA LEU A 222 -8.01 4.23 -1.17
C LEU A 222 -8.67 3.54 0.04
N LEU A 223 -8.65 4.18 1.21
CA LEU A 223 -9.25 3.63 2.43
C LEU A 223 -10.76 3.46 2.28
N VAL A 224 -11.49 4.46 1.75
CA VAL A 224 -12.93 4.34 1.53
C VAL A 224 -13.28 3.14 0.65
N ALA A 225 -12.53 2.92 -0.44
CA ALA A 225 -12.79 1.80 -1.33
C ALA A 225 -12.57 0.43 -0.66
N VAL A 226 -11.54 0.32 0.19
CA VAL A 226 -11.27 -0.92 0.95
C VAL A 226 -12.28 -1.14 2.07
N PHE A 227 -12.66 -0.10 2.81
CA PHE A 227 -13.70 -0.21 3.85
C PHE A 227 -15.07 -0.60 3.29
N LEU A 228 -15.40 -0.13 2.08
CA LEU A 228 -16.61 -0.53 1.36
C LEU A 228 -16.60 -2.05 1.08
N PHE A 229 -15.51 -2.56 0.49
CA PHE A 229 -15.38 -3.99 0.20
C PHE A 229 -15.36 -4.83 1.49
N ALA A 230 -14.53 -4.46 2.46
CA ALA A 230 -14.35 -5.20 3.70
C ALA A 230 -15.64 -5.22 4.54
N GLY A 231 -16.40 -4.12 4.56
CA GLY A 231 -17.71 -4.06 5.20
C GLY A 231 -18.78 -4.92 4.51
N CYS A 232 -18.78 -4.95 3.17
CA CYS A 232 -19.66 -5.84 2.41
C CYS A 232 -19.41 -7.31 2.76
N VAL A 233 -18.15 -7.73 2.72
CA VAL A 233 -17.75 -9.11 3.00
C VAL A 233 -18.02 -9.49 4.47
N ALA A 234 -17.77 -8.59 5.42
CA ALA A 234 -18.07 -8.82 6.83
C ALA A 234 -19.59 -8.96 7.10
N ALA A 235 -20.42 -8.17 6.43
CA ALA A 235 -21.87 -8.28 6.59
C ALA A 235 -22.46 -9.53 5.90
N ILE A 236 -21.92 -9.93 4.74
CA ILE A 236 -22.28 -11.22 4.12
C ILE A 236 -21.90 -12.38 5.05
N ALA A 237 -20.70 -12.34 5.64
CA ALA A 237 -20.31 -13.32 6.66
C ALA A 237 -21.28 -13.31 7.85
N GLY A 238 -21.78 -12.14 8.25
CA GLY A 238 -22.80 -11.98 9.29
C GLY A 238 -24.12 -12.70 8.96
N GLY A 239 -24.64 -12.54 7.75
CA GLY A 239 -25.86 -13.23 7.32
C GLY A 239 -25.69 -14.75 7.27
N LEU A 240 -24.54 -15.22 6.78
CA LEU A 240 -24.20 -16.65 6.81
C LEU A 240 -24.04 -17.16 8.26
N PHE A 241 -23.43 -16.37 9.14
CA PHE A 241 -23.31 -16.69 10.56
C PHE A 241 -24.67 -16.86 11.23
N ALA A 242 -25.62 -15.96 10.94
CA ALA A 242 -26.99 -16.08 11.44
C ALA A 242 -27.69 -17.35 10.96
N SER A 243 -27.49 -17.72 9.69
CA SER A 243 -28.03 -18.94 9.10
C SER A 243 -27.47 -20.19 9.81
N LEU A 244 -26.15 -20.20 10.10
CA LEU A 244 -25.51 -21.30 10.82
C LEU A 244 -26.01 -21.44 12.25
N GLN A 245 -26.24 -20.32 12.94
CA GLN A 245 -26.61 -20.31 14.35
C GLN A 245 -28.09 -20.60 14.60
N THR A 246 -28.94 -20.53 13.56
CA THR A 246 -30.42 -20.71 13.56
C THR A 246 -31.20 -19.71 14.42
N TYR A 247 -30.58 -19.15 15.45
CA TYR A 247 -31.12 -18.14 16.32
C TYR A 247 -29.97 -17.24 16.80
N ILE A 248 -30.16 -15.92 16.75
CA ILE A 248 -29.13 -14.94 17.13
C ILE A 248 -29.65 -13.96 18.18
N THR A 249 -28.78 -13.63 19.14
CA THR A 249 -28.98 -12.56 20.12
C THR A 249 -27.82 -11.56 20.02
N PRO A 250 -28.01 -10.27 20.36
CA PRO A 250 -26.94 -9.28 20.19
C PRO A 250 -25.70 -9.58 21.04
N ASP A 251 -25.89 -10.24 22.20
CA ASP A 251 -24.81 -10.63 23.12
C ASP A 251 -23.88 -11.71 22.55
N ALA A 252 -24.30 -12.43 21.49
CA ALA A 252 -23.46 -13.39 20.80
C ALA A 252 -22.28 -12.72 20.05
N PHE A 253 -22.36 -11.41 19.79
CA PHE A 253 -21.39 -10.64 19.03
C PHE A 253 -20.43 -9.92 19.99
N THR A 254 -19.58 -10.69 20.66
CA THR A 254 -18.72 -10.19 21.75
C THR A 254 -17.44 -9.52 21.25
N PHE A 255 -16.81 -8.75 22.16
CA PHE A 255 -15.47 -8.22 21.95
C PHE A 255 -14.43 -9.32 21.69
N ASP A 256 -14.54 -10.46 22.38
CA ASP A 256 -13.63 -11.59 22.23
C ASP A 256 -13.64 -12.14 20.80
N LEU A 257 -14.81 -12.20 20.17
CA LEU A 257 -14.94 -12.60 18.76
C LEU A 257 -14.27 -11.59 17.82
N SER A 258 -14.40 -10.30 18.13
CA SER A 258 -13.73 -9.23 17.38
C SER A 258 -12.20 -9.33 17.51
N LEU A 259 -11.72 -9.62 18.71
CA LEU A 259 -10.30 -9.84 18.98
C LEU A 259 -9.79 -11.10 18.27
N LEU A 260 -10.58 -12.17 18.20
CA LEU A 260 -10.26 -13.38 17.45
C LEU A 260 -10.00 -13.07 15.97
N PHE A 261 -10.87 -12.29 15.31
CA PHE A 261 -10.67 -11.90 13.91
C PHE A 261 -9.41 -11.04 13.71
N PHE A 262 -9.16 -10.11 14.62
CA PHE A 262 -7.96 -9.29 14.59
C PHE A 262 -6.69 -10.14 14.76
N ILE A 263 -6.69 -11.09 15.70
CA ILE A 263 -5.59 -12.02 15.93
C ILE A 263 -5.40 -12.95 14.72
N ALA A 264 -6.47 -13.40 14.07
CA ALA A 264 -6.38 -14.24 12.87
C ALA A 264 -5.54 -13.56 11.76
N VAL A 265 -5.77 -12.27 11.54
CA VAL A 265 -4.97 -11.45 10.61
C VAL A 265 -3.51 -11.35 11.07
N LEU A 266 -3.29 -11.08 12.37
CA LEU A 266 -1.94 -10.89 12.91
C LEU A 266 -1.09 -12.16 12.88
N ILE A 267 -1.64 -13.29 13.32
CA ILE A 267 -0.99 -14.62 13.30
C ILE A 267 -0.69 -15.06 11.86
N GLY A 268 -1.64 -14.82 10.96
CA GLY A 268 -1.49 -15.09 9.54
C GLY A 268 -0.28 -14.42 8.91
N GLY A 269 0.05 -13.22 9.40
CA GLY A 269 1.12 -12.36 8.88
C GLY A 269 0.54 -11.17 8.17
N ARG A 270 0.93 -9.97 8.63
CA ARG A 270 0.41 -8.70 8.10
C ARG A 270 0.80 -8.52 6.63
N GLY A 271 -0.20 -8.41 5.75
CA GLY A 271 0.03 -8.21 4.32
C GLY A 271 0.28 -9.51 3.54
N SER A 272 0.01 -10.67 4.14
CA SER A 272 -0.08 -11.94 3.44
C SER A 272 -1.53 -12.32 3.21
N VAL A 273 -1.88 -12.67 1.97
CA VAL A 273 -3.26 -13.05 1.64
C VAL A 273 -3.63 -14.46 2.15
N LEU A 274 -2.64 -15.36 2.26
CA LEU A 274 -2.86 -16.71 2.78
C LEU A 274 -2.75 -16.78 4.30
N GLY A 275 -2.18 -15.74 4.92
CA GLY A 275 -2.07 -15.63 6.37
C GLY A 275 -3.43 -15.72 7.09
N PRO A 276 -4.41 -14.85 6.76
CA PRO A 276 -5.76 -14.86 7.30
C PRO A 276 -6.45 -16.22 7.30
N LEU A 277 -6.26 -16.99 6.23
CA LEU A 277 -6.78 -18.36 6.10
C LEU A 277 -6.21 -19.27 7.19
N ILE A 278 -4.88 -19.32 7.27
CA ILE A 278 -4.19 -20.16 8.26
C ILE A 278 -4.54 -19.71 9.68
N GLY A 279 -4.53 -18.40 9.94
CA GLY A 279 -4.91 -17.81 11.22
C GLY A 279 -6.33 -18.18 11.63
N THR A 280 -7.29 -18.12 10.69
CA THR A 280 -8.69 -18.49 10.95
C THR A 280 -8.83 -19.98 11.27
N ILE A 281 -8.18 -20.86 10.49
CA ILE A 281 -8.21 -22.31 10.73
C ILE A 281 -7.61 -22.63 12.10
N VAL A 282 -6.43 -22.08 12.40
CA VAL A 282 -5.75 -22.31 13.69
C VAL A 282 -6.63 -21.84 14.84
N LEU A 283 -7.16 -20.62 14.79
CA LEU A 283 -7.97 -20.07 15.89
C LEU A 283 -9.35 -20.70 16.02
N THR A 284 -9.87 -21.35 14.98
CA THR A 284 -11.16 -22.05 15.05
C THR A 284 -10.99 -23.48 15.56
N ILE A 285 -9.91 -24.17 15.19
CA ILE A 285 -9.67 -25.57 15.59
C ILE A 285 -8.98 -25.66 16.95
N LEU A 286 -8.06 -24.74 17.27
CA LEU A 286 -7.29 -24.78 18.51
C LEU A 286 -8.16 -24.83 19.77
N PRO A 287 -9.26 -24.07 19.90
CA PRO A 287 -10.16 -24.17 21.06
C PRO A 287 -10.74 -25.56 21.27
N GLU A 288 -11.06 -26.25 20.18
CA GLU A 288 -11.64 -27.59 20.21
C GLU A 288 -10.64 -28.63 20.72
N VAL A 289 -9.38 -28.49 20.31
CA VAL A 289 -8.28 -29.33 20.79
C VAL A 289 -7.91 -28.98 22.23
N ALA A 290 -8.01 -27.71 22.61
CA ALA A 290 -7.72 -27.22 23.96
C ALA A 290 -8.91 -27.39 24.93
N ALA A 291 -10.05 -27.91 24.48
CA ALA A 291 -11.25 -28.11 25.30
C ALA A 291 -11.00 -28.94 26.58
N PRO A 292 -10.14 -29.98 26.61
CA PRO A 292 -9.79 -30.67 27.85
C PRO A 292 -9.06 -29.78 28.87
N LEU A 293 -8.46 -28.69 28.41
CA LEU A 293 -7.76 -27.67 29.18
C LEU A 293 -8.58 -26.38 29.28
N ALA A 294 -9.92 -26.44 29.14
CA ALA A 294 -10.80 -25.26 29.04
C ALA A 294 -10.55 -24.21 30.15
N ALA A 295 -10.23 -24.64 31.38
CA ALA A 295 -9.90 -23.76 32.50
C ALA A 295 -8.68 -22.85 32.23
N TRP A 296 -7.77 -23.27 31.35
CA TRP A 296 -6.55 -22.55 30.96
C TRP A 296 -6.62 -22.00 29.53
N SER A 297 -7.75 -22.15 28.83
CA SER A 297 -7.86 -21.80 27.41
C SER A 297 -7.51 -20.33 27.13
N THR A 298 -8.07 -19.39 27.91
CA THR A 298 -7.76 -17.95 27.80
C THR A 298 -6.27 -17.65 28.02
N PHE A 299 -5.64 -18.32 28.99
CA PHE A 299 -4.21 -18.18 29.25
C PHE A 299 -3.37 -18.73 28.09
N LEU A 300 -3.71 -19.93 27.59
CA LEU A 300 -3.04 -20.56 26.45
C LEU A 300 -3.16 -19.70 25.18
N TYR A 301 -4.30 -19.06 24.93
CA TYR A 301 -4.47 -18.15 23.80
C TYR A 301 -3.60 -16.90 23.96
N ALA A 302 -3.62 -16.26 25.12
CA ALA A 302 -2.81 -15.08 25.39
C ALA A 302 -1.31 -15.40 25.27
N PHE A 303 -0.88 -16.56 25.77
CA PHE A 303 0.49 -17.04 25.67
C PHE A 303 0.88 -17.36 24.23
N LEU A 304 0.05 -18.12 23.49
CA LEU A 304 0.31 -18.44 22.08
C LEU A 304 0.39 -17.16 21.23
N LEU A 305 -0.53 -16.23 21.45
CA LEU A 305 -0.51 -14.91 20.82
C LEU A 305 0.81 -14.18 21.11
N LEU A 306 1.20 -14.11 22.39
CA LEU A 306 2.43 -13.46 22.82
C LEU A 306 3.66 -14.09 22.13
N VAL A 307 3.73 -15.43 22.09
CA VAL A 307 4.81 -16.16 21.42
C VAL A 307 4.84 -15.85 19.93
N ILE A 308 3.70 -15.87 19.23
CA ILE A 308 3.66 -15.60 17.79
C ILE A 308 4.09 -14.15 17.51
N VAL A 309 3.60 -13.19 18.29
CA VAL A 309 3.97 -11.76 18.12
C VAL A 309 5.46 -11.52 18.40
N LEU A 310 6.05 -12.20 19.39
CA LEU A 310 7.46 -12.03 19.75
C LEU A 310 8.42 -12.79 18.83
N VAL A 311 8.07 -14.02 18.43
CA VAL A 311 8.97 -14.93 17.70
C VAL A 311 8.79 -14.82 16.18
N LEU A 312 7.59 -14.47 15.71
CA LEU A 312 7.22 -14.41 14.29
C LEU A 312 6.63 -13.03 13.94
N PRO A 313 7.43 -11.94 13.93
CA PRO A 313 6.92 -10.59 13.66
C PRO A 313 6.30 -10.42 12.25
N GLY A 314 6.65 -11.31 11.32
CA GLY A 314 6.03 -11.43 9.98
C GLY A 314 4.87 -12.42 9.88
N GLY A 315 4.52 -13.11 10.97
CA GLY A 315 3.52 -14.18 11.03
C GLY A 315 3.94 -15.47 10.30
N ILE A 316 3.01 -16.42 10.21
CA ILE A 316 3.26 -17.75 9.62
C ILE A 316 3.60 -17.65 8.11
N ALA A 317 3.05 -16.65 7.42
CA ALA A 317 3.29 -16.47 6.00
C ALA A 317 4.75 -16.17 5.62
N ASP A 318 5.52 -15.50 6.49
CA ASP A 318 6.91 -15.14 6.20
C ASP A 318 7.82 -16.38 6.10
N LEU A 319 7.49 -17.45 6.82
CA LEU A 319 8.19 -18.75 6.77
C LEU A 319 8.04 -19.47 5.43
N LEU A 320 6.95 -19.21 4.71
CA LEU A 320 6.64 -19.84 3.42
C LEU A 320 7.32 -19.12 2.24
N ASP A 321 7.77 -17.88 2.44
CA ASP A 321 8.26 -16.98 1.38
C ASP A 321 9.77 -17.13 1.09
N ARG A 322 10.27 -18.38 1.07
CA ARG A 322 11.70 -18.75 0.99
C ARG A 322 12.45 -18.20 -0.23
N GLY A 323 11.74 -17.85 -1.32
CA GLY A 323 12.35 -17.34 -2.55
C GLY A 323 12.97 -15.94 -2.42
N LYS A 324 12.47 -15.10 -1.51
CA LYS A 324 12.88 -13.69 -1.33
C LYS A 324 14.14 -13.52 -0.45
N ASN A 325 14.56 -14.60 0.23
CA ASN A 325 15.68 -14.62 1.18
C ASN A 325 16.98 -15.21 0.59
N ARG A 326 17.09 -15.32 -0.74
CA ARG A 326 18.33 -15.78 -1.39
C ARG A 326 19.53 -14.91 -1.00
N PRO A 327 20.74 -15.48 -0.81
CA PRO A 327 21.94 -14.71 -0.53
C PRO A 327 22.25 -13.76 -1.70
N LEU A 328 22.54 -12.51 -1.39
CA LEU A 328 22.89 -11.48 -2.37
C LEU A 328 24.40 -11.48 -2.57
N PRO A 329 24.91 -11.23 -3.79
CA PRO A 329 26.33 -10.99 -4.02
C PRO A 329 26.84 -9.85 -3.13
N ALA A 330 28.05 -10.01 -2.58
CA ALA A 330 28.67 -9.01 -1.71
C ALA A 330 29.10 -7.76 -2.49
N GLU A 331 29.64 -7.94 -3.70
CA GLU A 331 29.97 -6.86 -4.62
C GLU A 331 28.84 -6.66 -5.63
N ARG A 332 28.14 -5.54 -5.50
CA ARG A 332 27.10 -5.09 -6.42
C ARG A 332 27.48 -3.70 -6.89
N SER A 333 27.73 -3.55 -8.19
CA SER A 333 28.08 -2.25 -8.77
C SER A 333 26.89 -1.66 -9.51
N ILE A 334 26.52 -0.44 -9.17
CA ILE A 334 25.40 0.28 -9.78
C ILE A 334 25.87 0.86 -11.10
N ALA A 335 25.44 0.33 -12.24
CA ALA A 335 25.87 0.79 -13.56
C ALA A 335 24.66 1.29 -14.38
N PRO A 336 24.32 2.59 -14.31
CA PRO A 336 23.20 3.16 -15.05
C PRO A 336 23.33 2.93 -16.55
N ARG A 337 22.21 2.57 -17.21
CA ARG A 337 22.15 2.35 -18.67
C ARG A 337 21.36 3.46 -19.36
N GLN A 338 22.05 4.28 -20.13
CA GLN A 338 21.44 5.42 -20.83
C GLN A 338 20.39 5.01 -21.88
N THR A 339 20.57 3.87 -22.55
CA THR A 339 19.59 3.38 -23.56
C THR A 339 18.23 3.10 -22.94
N ALA A 340 18.19 2.44 -21.78
CA ALA A 340 16.96 2.19 -21.04
C ALA A 340 16.28 3.48 -20.57
N LEU A 341 17.07 4.50 -20.22
CA LEU A 341 16.55 5.81 -19.87
C LEU A 341 15.90 6.51 -21.07
N GLN A 342 16.52 6.43 -22.25
CA GLN A 342 15.96 7.01 -23.48
C GLN A 342 14.62 6.36 -23.84
N ASP A 343 14.50 5.03 -23.75
CA ASP A 343 13.24 4.32 -23.99
C ASP A 343 12.13 4.76 -23.01
N LEU A 344 12.51 5.00 -21.75
CA LEU A 344 11.59 5.44 -20.72
C LEU A 344 11.18 6.91 -20.89
N ALA A 345 12.10 7.73 -21.39
CA ALA A 345 11.92 9.15 -21.65
C ALA A 345 11.44 9.46 -23.08
N ALA A 346 11.30 8.49 -23.97
CA ALA A 346 10.87 8.67 -25.37
C ALA A 346 9.49 9.33 -25.49
N SER A 347 8.69 9.32 -24.42
CA SER A 347 7.39 10.01 -24.33
C SER A 347 7.45 11.41 -23.69
N ALA A 348 8.63 11.92 -23.34
CA ALA A 348 8.78 13.22 -22.69
C ALA A 348 8.53 14.35 -23.70
N THR A 349 7.30 14.86 -23.75
CA THR A 349 6.99 16.09 -24.47
C THR A 349 7.58 17.31 -23.76
N ARG A 350 8.02 18.31 -24.55
CA ARG A 350 8.44 19.63 -24.03
C ARG A 350 7.38 20.15 -23.07
N SER A 351 7.78 20.34 -21.83
CA SER A 351 6.88 20.80 -20.77
C SER A 351 7.01 22.30 -20.60
N ALA A 352 6.00 22.95 -20.03
CA ALA A 352 6.15 24.35 -19.62
C ALA A 352 7.09 24.45 -18.41
N PRO A 353 7.80 25.57 -18.18
CA PRO A 353 8.64 25.75 -17.00
C PRO A 353 7.81 25.77 -15.70
N ILE A 354 8.44 25.40 -14.59
CA ILE A 354 7.91 25.71 -13.25
C ILE A 354 8.42 27.09 -12.85
N THR A 355 7.55 27.97 -12.40
CA THR A 355 7.92 29.32 -11.96
C THR A 355 7.33 29.63 -10.59
N LEU A 356 8.21 30.05 -9.68
CA LEU A 356 7.91 30.64 -8.39
C LEU A 356 8.13 32.15 -8.53
N ALA A 357 7.13 32.94 -8.15
CA ALA A 357 7.20 34.40 -8.20
C ALA A 357 6.79 35.00 -6.85
N GLY A 358 7.73 35.69 -6.20
CA GLY A 358 7.53 36.36 -4.92
C GLY A 358 7.02 35.46 -3.80
N VAL A 359 7.45 34.19 -3.77
CA VAL A 359 6.94 33.20 -2.80
C VAL A 359 7.38 33.58 -1.39
N ARG A 360 6.43 33.63 -0.45
CA ARG A 360 6.72 33.82 0.98
C ARG A 360 6.07 32.73 1.82
N LEU A 361 6.87 32.12 2.70
CA LEU A 361 6.42 31.13 3.66
C LEU A 361 7.03 31.40 5.04
N SER A 362 6.17 31.50 6.06
CA SER A 362 6.59 31.61 7.47
C SER A 362 6.00 30.50 8.34
N PHE A 363 6.78 30.05 9.32
CA PHE A 363 6.36 29.13 10.39
C PHE A 363 6.47 29.86 11.74
N GLY A 364 5.33 30.30 12.28
CA GLY A 364 5.34 31.20 13.43
C GLY A 364 6.12 32.48 13.11
N ALA A 365 7.15 32.78 13.91
CA ALA A 365 8.01 33.95 13.71
C ALA A 365 9.12 33.75 12.65
N VAL A 366 9.38 32.51 12.22
CA VAL A 366 10.48 32.20 11.31
C VAL A 366 10.03 32.34 9.86
N LYS A 367 10.62 33.29 9.13
CA LYS A 367 10.47 33.42 7.68
C LYS A 367 11.33 32.37 6.96
N ALA A 368 10.72 31.26 6.55
CA ALA A 368 11.43 30.17 5.89
C ALA A 368 11.69 30.45 4.40
N ILE A 369 10.82 31.23 3.75
CA ILE A 369 11.01 31.77 2.40
C ILE A 369 10.51 33.22 2.42
N ASP A 370 11.29 34.17 1.91
CA ASP A 370 11.00 35.60 1.96
C ASP A 370 11.18 36.29 0.60
N GLY A 371 10.24 36.04 -0.32
CA GLY A 371 10.18 36.68 -1.63
C GLY A 371 11.01 35.93 -2.68
N LEU A 372 10.89 34.60 -2.73
CA LEU A 372 11.67 33.77 -3.64
C LEU A 372 11.10 33.81 -5.07
N ASP A 373 11.95 34.21 -6.01
CA ASP A 373 11.78 34.06 -7.44
C ASP A 373 12.69 32.93 -7.97
N LEU A 374 12.10 31.94 -8.64
CA LEU A 374 12.83 30.77 -9.16
C LEU A 374 12.12 30.23 -10.41
N ALA A 375 12.88 29.92 -11.46
CA ALA A 375 12.36 29.33 -12.68
C ALA A 375 13.11 28.04 -13.01
N LEU A 376 12.39 26.92 -13.08
CA LEU A 376 12.94 25.63 -13.49
C LEU A 376 12.58 25.37 -14.95
N ARG A 377 13.59 25.16 -15.78
CA ARG A 377 13.39 24.90 -17.21
C ARG A 377 13.39 23.38 -17.49
N PRO A 378 12.57 22.91 -18.43
CA PRO A 378 12.67 21.54 -18.92
C PRO A 378 14.03 21.31 -19.60
N GLY A 379 14.58 20.10 -19.45
CA GLY A 379 15.83 19.70 -20.08
C GLY A 379 17.10 20.34 -19.49
N SER A 380 16.98 21.01 -18.34
CA SER A 380 18.11 21.62 -17.63
C SER A 380 18.17 21.12 -16.19
N VAL A 381 19.37 21.10 -15.63
CA VAL A 381 19.63 20.84 -14.20
C VAL A 381 19.80 22.17 -13.48
N HIS A 382 18.89 22.47 -12.55
CA HIS A 382 18.95 23.65 -11.69
C HIS A 382 19.44 23.25 -10.29
N GLY A 383 20.59 23.78 -9.87
CA GLY A 383 21.13 23.58 -8.53
C GLY A 383 20.51 24.56 -7.53
N LEU A 384 20.06 24.07 -6.38
CA LEU A 384 19.60 24.91 -5.27
C LEU A 384 20.44 24.62 -4.02
N ILE A 385 21.37 25.52 -3.71
CA ILE A 385 22.37 25.36 -2.66
C ILE A 385 22.22 26.42 -1.55
N GLY A 386 22.92 26.23 -0.44
CA GLY A 386 22.93 27.16 0.69
C GLY A 386 23.03 26.46 2.05
N PRO A 387 23.28 27.18 3.15
CA PRO A 387 23.45 26.61 4.47
C PRO A 387 22.17 25.91 4.99
N ASN A 388 22.31 25.14 6.07
CA ASN A 388 21.17 24.51 6.72
C ASN A 388 20.17 25.56 7.22
N GLY A 389 18.88 25.30 7.02
CA GLY A 389 17.82 26.27 7.36
C GLY A 389 17.65 27.42 6.35
N SER A 390 18.36 27.45 5.22
CA SER A 390 18.24 28.53 4.24
C SER A 390 16.94 28.56 3.42
N GLY A 391 16.11 27.51 3.51
CA GLY A 391 14.83 27.40 2.78
C GLY A 391 14.80 26.41 1.61
N LYS A 392 15.86 25.61 1.39
CA LYS A 392 15.96 24.63 0.28
C LYS A 392 14.84 23.58 0.30
N THR A 393 14.76 22.80 1.39
CA THR A 393 13.72 21.77 1.58
C THR A 393 12.33 22.41 1.64
N THR A 394 12.21 23.61 2.18
CA THR A 394 10.96 24.38 2.19
C THR A 394 10.50 24.70 0.77
N THR A 395 11.42 25.10 -0.12
CA THR A 395 11.14 25.35 -1.54
C THR A 395 10.67 24.08 -2.24
N LEU A 396 11.34 22.95 -2.01
CA LEU A 396 10.90 21.65 -2.52
C LEU A 396 9.49 21.30 -2.04
N ASN A 397 9.18 21.51 -0.77
CA ASN A 397 7.86 21.28 -0.18
C ASN A 397 6.77 22.18 -0.78
N VAL A 398 7.10 23.43 -1.14
CA VAL A 398 6.16 24.32 -1.84
C VAL A 398 5.87 23.81 -3.25
N ILE A 399 6.89 23.44 -4.03
CA ILE A 399 6.71 22.93 -5.40
C ILE A 399 5.89 21.62 -5.38
N SER A 400 6.23 20.71 -4.46
CA SER A 400 5.54 19.42 -4.29
C SER A 400 4.20 19.50 -3.54
N GLY A 401 3.79 20.69 -3.08
CA GLY A 401 2.46 20.93 -2.49
C GLY A 401 2.29 20.50 -1.03
N TYR A 402 3.36 20.15 -0.32
CA TYR A 402 3.31 19.90 1.13
C TYR A 402 3.13 21.18 1.94
N TYR A 403 3.64 22.31 1.43
CA TYR A 403 3.42 23.62 2.04
C TYR A 403 2.73 24.57 1.06
N ARG A 404 1.73 25.28 1.57
CA ARG A 404 1.08 26.37 0.86
C ARG A 404 1.70 27.70 1.34
N PRO A 405 2.35 28.47 0.47
CA PRO A 405 2.89 29.78 0.84
C PRO A 405 1.76 30.76 1.17
N GLN A 406 2.05 31.74 2.03
CA GLN A 406 1.08 32.81 2.37
C GLN A 406 0.96 33.83 1.23
N GLU A 407 2.06 34.10 0.51
CA GLU A 407 2.09 35.04 -0.62
C GLU A 407 2.87 34.45 -1.80
N GLY A 408 2.67 35.04 -2.98
CA GLY A 408 3.35 34.67 -4.21
C GLY A 408 2.58 33.67 -5.06
N ARG A 409 3.17 33.31 -6.20
CA ARG A 409 2.59 32.40 -7.20
C ARG A 409 3.54 31.25 -7.49
N VAL A 410 2.97 30.06 -7.65
CA VAL A 410 3.70 28.85 -8.07
C VAL A 410 2.95 28.27 -9.25
N THR A 411 3.60 28.14 -10.40
CA THR A 411 2.95 27.80 -11.67
C THR A 411 3.73 26.76 -12.45
N LEU A 412 3.04 25.98 -13.28
CA LEU A 412 3.59 25.14 -14.34
C LEU A 412 3.01 25.67 -15.66
N GLY A 413 3.79 26.48 -16.38
CA GLY A 413 3.26 27.30 -17.46
C GLY A 413 2.14 28.23 -16.97
N ALA A 414 0.97 28.16 -17.60
CA ALA A 414 -0.21 28.93 -17.19
C ALA A 414 -0.96 28.32 -15.98
N ARG A 415 -0.68 27.06 -15.61
CA ARG A 415 -1.44 26.37 -14.56
C ARG A 415 -0.91 26.73 -13.18
N SER A 416 -1.78 27.24 -12.31
CA SER A 416 -1.44 27.45 -10.90
C SER A 416 -1.27 26.11 -10.18
N LEU A 417 -0.11 25.93 -9.55
CA LEU A 417 0.15 24.78 -8.72
C LEU A 417 -0.58 24.92 -7.36
N LEU A 418 -0.74 26.13 -6.82
CA LEU A 418 -1.32 26.34 -5.48
C LEU A 418 -2.79 25.90 -5.31
N ALA A 419 -3.53 25.71 -6.40
CA ALA A 419 -4.93 25.27 -6.37
C ALA A 419 -5.11 23.75 -6.29
N GLU A 420 -4.03 22.98 -6.47
CA GLU A 420 -4.09 21.52 -6.58
C GLU A 420 -3.75 20.84 -5.26
N ALA A 421 -4.39 19.70 -4.98
CA ALA A 421 -4.00 18.82 -3.88
C ALA A 421 -2.59 18.23 -4.13
N ARG A 422 -1.87 17.88 -3.07
CA ARG A 422 -0.51 17.33 -3.14
C ARG A 422 -0.40 16.10 -4.06
N GLU A 423 -1.34 15.16 -3.97
CA GLU A 423 -1.35 13.95 -4.79
C GLU A 423 -1.62 14.24 -6.28
N ALA A 424 -2.17 15.42 -6.61
CA ALA A 424 -2.38 15.81 -8.00
C ALA A 424 -1.07 16.21 -8.70
N ARG A 425 0.01 16.50 -7.95
CA ARG A 425 1.34 16.80 -8.51
C ARG A 425 1.92 15.68 -9.35
N ALA A 426 1.67 14.43 -8.94
CA ALA A 426 2.09 13.28 -9.72
C ALA A 426 1.43 13.26 -11.11
N ARG A 427 0.14 13.61 -11.21
CA ARG A 427 -0.58 13.73 -12.50
C ARG A 427 -0.04 14.85 -13.39
N LEU A 428 0.62 15.84 -12.78
CA LEU A 428 1.34 16.91 -13.49
C LEU A 428 2.75 16.51 -13.90
N ARG A 429 3.14 15.26 -13.66
CA ARG A 429 4.47 14.70 -13.94
C ARG A 429 5.57 15.42 -13.17
N ILE A 430 5.28 15.85 -11.94
CA ILE A 430 6.28 16.38 -11.00
C ILE A 430 6.64 15.25 -10.04
N ALA A 431 7.81 14.66 -10.22
CA ALA A 431 8.34 13.61 -9.34
C ALA A 431 9.31 14.20 -8.31
N ARG A 432 9.38 13.57 -7.13
CA ARG A 432 10.27 13.99 -6.05
C ARG A 432 10.89 12.80 -5.33
N THR A 433 12.17 12.93 -4.96
CA THR A 433 12.85 12.05 -4.00
C THR A 433 12.98 12.75 -2.63
N PHE A 434 13.34 11.99 -1.60
CA PHE A 434 13.39 12.48 -0.22
C PHE A 434 14.79 12.33 0.39
N GLN A 435 15.13 13.24 1.29
CA GLN A 435 16.41 13.20 2.01
C GLN A 435 16.66 11.87 2.71
N THR A 436 15.64 11.27 3.34
CA THR A 436 15.69 9.88 3.82
C THR A 436 14.87 9.01 2.88
N PRO A 437 15.46 7.92 2.32
CA PRO A 437 14.73 7.08 1.39
C PRO A 437 13.44 6.53 2.00
N ARG A 438 12.32 6.80 1.33
CA ARG A 438 11.00 6.35 1.77
C ARG A 438 10.65 5.09 1.03
N ILE A 439 11.04 3.93 1.54
CA ILE A 439 10.82 2.63 0.89
C ILE A 439 9.83 1.76 1.67
N VAL A 440 9.20 0.81 0.97
CA VAL A 440 8.42 -0.26 1.57
C VAL A 440 9.36 -1.46 1.73
N ALA A 441 9.92 -1.64 2.92
CA ALA A 441 11.03 -2.59 3.16
C ALA A 441 10.68 -4.05 2.88
N GLU A 442 9.46 -4.48 3.21
CA GLU A 442 8.98 -5.85 2.99
C GLU A 442 8.60 -6.14 1.54
N ALA A 443 8.34 -5.08 0.75
CA ALA A 443 8.08 -5.23 -0.67
C ALA A 443 9.38 -5.42 -1.45
N THR A 444 9.27 -6.08 -2.60
CA THR A 444 10.40 -6.26 -3.51
C THR A 444 10.85 -4.93 -4.13
N VAL A 445 12.07 -4.91 -4.67
CA VAL A 445 12.63 -3.76 -5.39
C VAL A 445 11.70 -3.36 -6.54
N ILE A 446 11.24 -4.33 -7.34
CA ILE A 446 10.36 -4.05 -8.47
C ILE A 446 9.00 -3.49 -8.02
N GLU A 447 8.43 -4.01 -6.94
CA GLU A 447 7.17 -3.49 -6.38
C GLU A 447 7.30 -2.04 -5.89
N ASN A 448 8.44 -1.71 -5.27
CA ASN A 448 8.75 -0.33 -4.87
C ASN A 448 8.82 0.61 -6.08
N VAL A 449 9.43 0.18 -7.19
CA VAL A 449 9.49 0.97 -8.43
C VAL A 449 8.10 1.11 -9.05
N MET A 450 7.33 0.02 -9.13
CA MET A 450 5.96 0.02 -9.68
C MET A 450 5.02 1.03 -9.00
N LEU A 451 5.25 1.36 -7.72
CA LEU A 451 4.48 2.41 -7.02
C LEU A 451 4.53 3.75 -7.75
N GLY A 452 5.66 4.10 -8.36
CA GLY A 452 5.83 5.34 -9.11
C GLY A 452 4.94 5.46 -10.36
N GLY A 453 4.50 4.32 -10.90
CA GLY A 453 3.59 4.25 -12.05
C GLY A 453 2.11 4.21 -11.67
N SER A 454 1.75 4.30 -10.38
CA SER A 454 0.37 4.05 -9.91
C SER A 454 -0.68 4.91 -10.62
N VAL A 455 -0.34 6.16 -10.95
CA VAL A 455 -1.21 7.13 -11.63
C VAL A 455 -1.50 6.74 -13.09
N ALA A 456 -0.61 5.98 -13.74
CA ALA A 456 -0.79 5.55 -15.11
C ALA A 456 -1.80 4.40 -15.27
N GLY A 457 -2.06 3.64 -14.19
CA GLY A 457 -3.03 2.54 -14.24
C GLY A 457 -4.46 3.04 -14.46
N ARG A 458 -5.25 2.25 -15.19
CA ARG A 458 -6.63 2.55 -15.57
C ARG A 458 -7.65 1.67 -14.84
N ALA A 459 -7.25 0.46 -14.45
CA ALA A 459 -8.13 -0.53 -13.83
C ALA A 459 -8.68 -0.07 -12.47
N THR A 460 -9.98 -0.01 -12.36
CA THR A 460 -10.73 0.24 -11.12
C THR A 460 -10.46 -0.86 -10.08
N LEU A 461 -10.80 -0.60 -8.81
CA LEU A 461 -10.69 -1.62 -7.77
C LEU A 461 -11.56 -2.85 -8.10
N ALA A 462 -12.75 -2.64 -8.67
CA ALA A 462 -13.63 -3.73 -9.10
C ALA A 462 -13.02 -4.57 -10.23
N GLU A 463 -12.41 -3.94 -11.24
CA GLU A 463 -11.68 -4.64 -12.30
C GLU A 463 -10.47 -5.42 -11.75
N SER A 464 -9.80 -4.90 -10.73
CA SER A 464 -8.74 -5.63 -10.02
C SER A 464 -9.28 -6.80 -9.20
N LEU A 465 -10.35 -6.62 -8.41
CA LEU A 465 -10.98 -7.70 -7.63
C LEU A 465 -11.35 -8.89 -8.51
N LEU A 466 -11.89 -8.63 -9.70
CA LEU A 466 -12.36 -9.65 -10.64
C LEU A 466 -11.29 -10.09 -11.67
N SER A 467 -10.04 -9.62 -11.56
CA SER A 467 -8.95 -9.94 -12.49
C SER A 467 -9.29 -9.68 -13.97
N LEU A 468 -10.03 -8.59 -14.26
CA LEU A 468 -10.47 -8.26 -15.62
C LEU A 468 -9.29 -7.90 -16.55
N PRO A 469 -9.46 -7.98 -17.88
CA PRO A 469 -8.35 -7.81 -18.84
C PRO A 469 -7.53 -6.53 -18.64
N ARG A 470 -8.20 -5.39 -18.40
CA ARG A 470 -7.56 -4.10 -18.13
C ARG A 470 -6.60 -4.14 -16.94
N HIS A 471 -6.97 -4.83 -15.86
CA HIS A 471 -6.08 -4.99 -14.71
C HIS A 471 -4.81 -5.76 -15.10
N ARG A 472 -4.95 -6.83 -15.91
CA ARG A 472 -3.80 -7.63 -16.35
C ARG A 472 -2.89 -6.86 -17.29
N GLU A 473 -3.46 -6.04 -18.16
CA GLU A 473 -2.72 -5.13 -19.05
C GLU A 473 -1.94 -4.10 -18.24
N ASP A 474 -2.58 -3.43 -17.29
CA ASP A 474 -1.93 -2.46 -16.40
C ASP A 474 -0.76 -3.10 -15.63
N GLU A 475 -0.95 -4.28 -15.03
CA GLU A 475 0.10 -4.95 -14.26
C GLU A 475 1.28 -5.40 -15.11
N ARG A 476 1.04 -5.79 -16.37
CA ARG A 476 2.11 -6.12 -17.32
C ARG A 476 2.87 -4.85 -17.70
N ALA A 477 2.17 -3.80 -18.14
CA ALA A 477 2.77 -2.54 -18.54
C ALA A 477 3.56 -1.86 -17.42
N LEU A 478 3.05 -1.88 -16.19
CA LEU A 478 3.74 -1.36 -15.01
C LEU A 478 5.01 -2.15 -14.70
N ARG A 479 4.95 -3.48 -14.77
CA ARG A 479 6.10 -4.35 -14.49
C ARG A 479 7.19 -4.20 -15.54
N ASP A 480 6.82 -4.12 -16.81
CA ASP A 480 7.77 -3.94 -17.91
C ASP A 480 8.44 -2.55 -17.85
N SER A 481 7.66 -1.50 -17.55
CA SER A 481 8.20 -0.16 -17.33
C SER A 481 9.10 -0.11 -16.08
N ALA A 482 8.76 -0.82 -15.00
CA ALA A 482 9.57 -0.87 -13.79
C ALA A 482 10.92 -1.55 -14.02
N ARG A 483 10.96 -2.62 -14.82
CA ARG A 483 12.21 -3.26 -15.25
C ARG A 483 13.08 -2.31 -16.06
N LEU A 484 12.47 -1.51 -16.93
CA LEU A 484 13.18 -0.50 -17.71
C LEU A 484 13.75 0.60 -16.80
N ALA A 485 12.99 1.05 -15.80
CA ALA A 485 13.46 2.02 -14.82
C ALA A 485 14.62 1.45 -13.96
N LEU A 486 14.54 0.19 -13.54
CA LEU A 486 15.64 -0.49 -12.82
C LEU A 486 16.90 -0.59 -13.68
N ARG A 487 16.76 -0.95 -14.96
CA ARG A 487 17.85 -0.91 -15.95
C ARG A 487 18.47 0.47 -16.09
N ALA A 488 17.63 1.50 -16.17
CA ALA A 488 18.09 2.89 -16.35
C ALA A 488 18.99 3.34 -15.19
N VAL A 489 18.67 2.94 -13.96
CA VAL A 489 19.45 3.30 -12.76
C VAL A 489 20.56 2.30 -12.41
N GLY A 490 20.64 1.15 -13.09
CA GLY A 490 21.67 0.14 -12.86
C GLY A 490 21.39 -0.82 -11.69
N LEU A 491 20.12 -1.08 -11.40
CA LEU A 491 19.66 -2.04 -10.37
C LEU A 491 19.09 -3.33 -10.98
N ASP A 492 19.55 -3.67 -12.19
CA ASP A 492 19.23 -4.92 -12.88
C ASP A 492 19.44 -6.16 -12.00
N GLY A 493 18.49 -7.10 -12.02
CA GLY A 493 18.65 -8.39 -11.35
C GLY A 493 18.36 -8.38 -9.85
N LEU A 494 18.03 -7.21 -9.28
CA LEU A 494 17.54 -7.09 -7.90
C LEU A 494 16.01 -7.08 -7.81
N ASP A 495 15.31 -7.31 -8.93
CA ASP A 495 13.85 -7.17 -9.07
C ASP A 495 13.06 -7.81 -7.92
N GLU A 496 13.35 -9.09 -7.61
CA GLU A 496 12.61 -9.92 -6.65
C GLU A 496 13.19 -9.86 -5.22
N VAL A 497 14.22 -9.04 -4.99
CA VAL A 497 14.86 -8.87 -3.68
C VAL A 497 14.00 -7.96 -2.80
N ARG A 498 13.86 -8.25 -1.50
CA ARG A 498 13.21 -7.31 -0.57
C ARG A 498 14.00 -6.01 -0.47
N ALA A 499 13.33 -4.87 -0.59
CA ALA A 499 13.97 -3.55 -0.58
C ALA A 499 14.71 -3.27 0.74
N GLY A 500 14.25 -3.83 1.87
CA GLY A 500 14.94 -3.73 3.16
C GLY A 500 16.33 -4.38 3.21
N ARG A 501 16.72 -5.16 2.20
CA ARG A 501 18.05 -5.81 2.09
C ARG A 501 19.02 -5.05 1.19
N LEU A 502 18.59 -3.92 0.63
CA LEU A 502 19.44 -3.08 -0.22
C LEU A 502 20.45 -2.28 0.61
N GLN A 503 21.60 -2.02 0.02
CA GLN A 503 22.60 -1.10 0.54
C GLN A 503 22.09 0.35 0.43
N HIS A 504 22.65 1.25 1.25
CA HIS A 504 22.23 2.64 1.26
C HIS A 504 22.33 3.32 -0.12
N SER A 505 23.39 3.05 -0.90
CA SER A 505 23.51 3.58 -2.26
C SER A 505 22.43 3.02 -3.19
N GLU A 506 22.16 1.72 -3.15
CA GLU A 506 21.09 1.09 -3.93
C GLU A 506 19.70 1.70 -3.62
N LEU A 507 19.44 2.05 -2.36
CA LEU A 507 18.19 2.73 -1.96
C LEU A 507 18.03 4.11 -2.63
N ARG A 508 19.13 4.87 -2.81
CA ARG A 508 19.09 6.15 -3.51
C ARG A 508 18.71 6.00 -4.98
N PHE A 509 19.32 5.04 -5.67
CA PHE A 509 19.00 4.76 -7.06
C PHE A 509 17.59 4.14 -7.23
N LEU A 510 17.12 3.37 -6.26
CA LEU A 510 15.74 2.85 -6.22
C LEU A 510 14.71 3.99 -6.20
N GLU A 511 14.94 5.03 -5.39
CA GLU A 511 14.03 6.18 -5.37
C GLU A 511 13.99 6.92 -6.69
N ILE A 512 15.13 7.04 -7.38
CA ILE A 512 15.19 7.64 -8.72
C ILE A 512 14.43 6.76 -9.72
N ALA A 513 14.61 5.44 -9.70
CA ALA A 513 13.87 4.52 -10.57
C ALA A 513 12.35 4.65 -10.37
N ARG A 514 11.91 4.70 -9.10
CA ARG A 514 10.51 4.95 -8.76
C ARG A 514 10.03 6.31 -9.24
N ALA A 515 10.83 7.36 -9.12
CA ALA A 515 10.47 8.69 -9.61
C ALA A 515 10.34 8.73 -11.14
N LEU A 516 11.23 8.04 -11.85
CA LEU A 516 11.23 7.93 -13.31
C LEU A 516 9.99 7.20 -13.85
N MET A 517 9.41 6.27 -13.08
CA MET A 517 8.15 5.61 -13.47
C MET A 517 6.98 6.56 -13.72
N LEU A 518 7.01 7.76 -13.15
CA LEU A 518 6.02 8.80 -13.42
C LEU A 518 6.14 9.40 -14.84
N ARG A 519 7.22 9.10 -15.57
CA ARG A 519 7.64 9.78 -16.80
C ARG A 519 7.67 11.30 -16.58
N PRO A 520 8.47 11.77 -15.59
CA PRO A 520 8.38 13.13 -15.09
C PRO A 520 8.68 14.17 -16.16
N ALA A 521 7.96 15.29 -16.11
CA ALA A 521 8.36 16.55 -16.73
C ALA A 521 9.42 17.27 -15.89
N PHE A 522 9.29 17.15 -14.55
CA PHE A 522 10.24 17.65 -13.59
C PHE A 522 10.58 16.60 -12.54
N LEU A 523 11.87 16.44 -12.25
CA LEU A 523 12.40 15.59 -11.21
C LEU A 523 13.07 16.45 -10.14
N LEU A 524 12.54 16.40 -8.92
CA LEU A 524 13.07 17.14 -7.78
C LEU A 524 13.88 16.20 -6.89
N LEU A 525 15.18 16.48 -6.74
CA LEU A 525 16.12 15.65 -6.00
C LEU A 525 16.57 16.38 -4.72
N ASP A 526 16.38 15.71 -3.58
CA ASP A 526 16.70 16.24 -2.25
C ASP A 526 17.88 15.47 -1.66
N GLU A 527 19.10 16.02 -1.78
CA GLU A 527 20.37 15.45 -1.32
C GLU A 527 20.62 14.00 -1.80
N PRO A 528 20.50 13.69 -3.10
CA PRO A 528 20.61 12.32 -3.61
C PRO A 528 22.02 11.72 -3.44
N ALA A 529 23.05 12.54 -3.26
CA ALA A 529 24.45 12.12 -3.11
C ALA A 529 24.84 11.75 -1.66
N ALA A 530 23.97 12.02 -0.68
CA ALA A 530 24.28 11.80 0.73
C ALA A 530 24.54 10.31 1.03
N GLY A 531 25.76 10.02 1.50
CA GLY A 531 26.22 8.68 1.86
C GLY A 531 26.74 7.85 0.68
N LEU A 532 26.98 8.47 -0.48
CA LEU A 532 27.60 7.82 -1.65
C LEU A 532 29.12 8.00 -1.67
N SER A 533 29.83 7.00 -2.19
CA SER A 533 31.25 7.12 -2.51
C SER A 533 31.48 8.06 -3.71
N ALA A 534 32.72 8.56 -3.88
CA ALA A 534 33.05 9.46 -4.99
C ALA A 534 32.73 8.85 -6.38
N ALA A 535 32.97 7.55 -6.56
CA ALA A 535 32.62 6.85 -7.79
C ALA A 535 31.10 6.78 -8.02
N GLU A 536 30.31 6.56 -6.96
CA GLU A 536 28.85 6.56 -7.04
C GLU A 536 28.27 7.96 -7.29
N ILE A 537 28.87 9.01 -6.71
CA ILE A 537 28.51 10.42 -6.97
C ILE A 537 28.72 10.75 -8.45
N GLN A 538 29.83 10.31 -9.05
CA GLN A 538 30.08 10.49 -10.49
C GLN A 538 29.01 9.78 -11.35
N ARG A 539 28.66 8.54 -11.00
CA ARG A 539 27.61 7.77 -11.70
C ARG A 539 26.23 8.43 -11.56
N LEU A 540 25.91 8.93 -10.37
CA LEU A 540 24.69 9.69 -10.10
C LEU A 540 24.65 10.97 -10.95
N GLY A 541 25.75 11.73 -11.01
CA GLY A 541 25.84 12.93 -11.84
C GLY A 541 25.63 12.63 -13.32
N GLY A 542 26.24 11.56 -13.83
CA GLY A 542 26.02 11.09 -15.21
C GLY A 542 24.56 10.69 -15.48
N LEU A 543 23.90 10.02 -14.53
CA LEU A 543 22.48 9.69 -14.62
C LEU A 543 21.59 10.94 -14.63
N ILE A 544 21.83 11.91 -13.73
CA ILE A 544 21.07 13.16 -13.67
C ILE A 544 21.20 13.96 -14.97
N ARG A 545 22.42 14.04 -15.52
CA ARG A 545 22.66 14.71 -16.80
C ARG A 545 21.91 14.02 -17.93
N ALA A 546 21.98 12.68 -18.01
CA ALA A 546 21.24 11.92 -19.00
C ALA A 546 19.71 12.08 -18.89
N VAL A 547 19.19 12.24 -17.65
CA VAL A 547 17.77 12.56 -17.41
C VAL A 547 17.43 13.93 -17.98
N ALA A 548 18.27 14.94 -17.73
CA ALA A 548 18.08 16.28 -18.28
C ALA A 548 18.19 16.32 -19.81
N ASP A 549 19.16 15.62 -20.39
CA ASP A 549 19.36 15.55 -21.84
C ASP A 549 18.16 14.88 -22.56
N ALA A 550 17.42 14.03 -21.84
CA ALA A 550 16.16 13.46 -22.32
C ALA A 550 14.96 14.45 -22.24
N GLY A 551 15.20 15.72 -21.90
CA GLY A 551 14.20 16.79 -21.89
C GLY A 551 13.47 16.99 -20.54
N ILE A 552 13.89 16.30 -19.49
CA ILE A 552 13.29 16.39 -18.15
C ILE A 552 13.94 17.56 -17.39
N GLY A 553 13.16 18.45 -16.78
CA GLY A 553 13.72 19.48 -15.90
C GLY A 553 14.14 18.87 -14.56
N VAL A 554 15.34 19.18 -14.07
CA VAL A 554 15.82 18.67 -12.79
C VAL A 554 16.04 19.82 -11.82
N LEU A 555 15.50 19.73 -10.61
CA LEU A 555 15.90 20.57 -9.48
C LEU A 555 16.73 19.72 -8.54
N LEU A 556 18.00 20.08 -8.35
CA LEU A 556 18.95 19.38 -7.49
C LEU A 556 19.26 20.23 -6.26
N VAL A 557 18.77 19.80 -5.11
CA VAL A 557 19.22 20.31 -3.80
C VAL A 557 20.39 19.46 -3.36
N GLU A 558 21.56 20.08 -3.19
CA GLU A 558 22.73 19.33 -2.74
C GLU A 558 23.77 20.18 -1.97
N HIS A 559 24.58 19.48 -1.17
CA HIS A 559 25.70 20.00 -0.39
C HIS A 559 27.08 19.77 -1.03
N HIS A 560 27.25 18.73 -1.83
CA HIS A 560 28.48 18.43 -2.58
C HIS A 560 28.66 19.44 -3.72
N ALA A 561 29.44 20.49 -3.45
CA ALA A 561 29.72 21.56 -4.40
C ALA A 561 30.29 21.05 -5.75
N ASP A 562 31.17 20.05 -5.71
CA ASP A 562 31.76 19.47 -6.92
C ASP A 562 30.71 18.85 -7.85
N LEU A 563 29.70 18.17 -7.29
CA LEU A 563 28.61 17.61 -8.08
C LEU A 563 27.77 18.74 -8.69
N ILE A 564 27.38 19.72 -7.88
CA ILE A 564 26.57 20.87 -8.34
C ILE A 564 27.27 21.56 -9.50
N PHE A 565 28.54 21.92 -9.35
CA PHE A 565 29.27 22.67 -10.38
C PHE A 565 29.63 21.82 -11.60
N ALA A 566 29.65 20.49 -11.49
CA ALA A 566 29.91 19.60 -12.62
C ALA A 566 28.70 19.40 -13.53
N ILE A 567 27.46 19.41 -13.00
CA ILE A 567 26.28 18.99 -13.78
C ILE A 567 25.16 20.02 -13.91
N CYS A 568 25.14 21.08 -13.08
CA CYS A 568 24.09 22.09 -13.13
C CYS A 568 24.29 23.07 -14.29
N ASP A 569 23.21 23.49 -14.92
CA ASP A 569 23.20 24.54 -15.94
C ASP A 569 23.05 25.94 -15.30
N GLU A 570 22.19 26.04 -14.27
CA GLU A 570 21.97 27.22 -13.44
C GLU A 570 22.03 26.83 -11.96
N VAL A 571 22.48 27.75 -11.10
CA VAL A 571 22.56 27.55 -9.65
C VAL A 571 21.96 28.76 -8.94
N THR A 572 21.10 28.50 -7.95
CA THR A 572 20.57 29.49 -7.02
C THR A 572 21.07 29.18 -5.61
N VAL A 573 21.65 30.17 -4.95
CA VAL A 573 22.12 30.09 -3.57
C VAL A 573 21.09 30.77 -2.67
N LEU A 574 20.56 30.05 -1.70
CA LEU A 574 19.66 30.60 -0.68
C LEU A 574 20.41 30.90 0.61
N ASN A 575 20.09 32.03 1.23
CA ASN A 575 20.51 32.36 2.59
C ASN A 575 19.34 32.98 3.37
N LEU A 576 19.03 32.43 4.55
CA LEU A 576 17.94 32.91 5.42
C LEU A 576 16.61 33.16 4.69
N GLY A 577 16.21 32.23 3.80
CA GLY A 577 14.95 32.30 3.06
C GLY A 577 14.95 33.23 1.84
N ARG A 578 16.08 33.87 1.52
CA ARG A 578 16.24 34.79 0.37
C ARG A 578 17.27 34.28 -0.62
N VAL A 579 17.16 34.70 -1.87
CA VAL A 579 18.20 34.45 -2.88
C VAL A 579 19.41 35.33 -2.56
N LEU A 580 20.56 34.69 -2.33
CA LEU A 580 21.84 35.34 -2.17
C LEU A 580 22.49 35.63 -3.53
N ALA A 581 22.49 34.63 -4.41
CA ALA A 581 23.01 34.74 -5.77
C ALA A 581 22.31 33.73 -6.69
N ALA A 582 22.17 34.04 -7.97
CA ALA A 582 21.66 33.14 -8.99
C ALA A 582 22.40 33.37 -10.31
N GLY A 583 22.81 32.29 -11.00
CA GLY A 583 23.58 32.42 -12.24
C GLY A 583 24.19 31.09 -12.67
N LYS A 584 25.17 31.16 -13.57
CA LYS A 584 25.90 29.97 -14.03
C LYS A 584 26.80 29.41 -12.91
N PRO A 585 27.08 28.10 -12.89
CA PRO A 585 28.01 27.48 -11.93
C PRO A 585 29.35 28.23 -11.77
N SER A 586 29.95 28.68 -12.88
CA SER A 586 31.22 29.39 -12.88
C SER A 586 31.15 30.75 -12.19
N GLU A 587 30.03 31.47 -12.36
CA GLU A 587 29.80 32.77 -11.73
C GLU A 587 29.62 32.61 -10.22
N ILE A 588 28.78 31.64 -9.82
CA ILE A 588 28.48 31.35 -8.41
C ILE A 588 29.71 30.88 -7.63
N ARG A 589 30.58 30.06 -8.25
CA ARG A 589 31.82 29.58 -7.62
C ARG A 589 32.78 30.71 -7.26
N SER A 590 32.78 31.80 -8.04
CA SER A 590 33.62 32.97 -7.82
C SER A 590 32.95 34.08 -7.01
N HIS A 591 31.67 33.92 -6.65
CA HIS A 591 30.89 34.95 -5.98
C HIS A 591 31.32 35.10 -4.52
N ARG A 592 31.91 36.26 -4.15
CA ARG A 592 32.50 36.50 -2.83
C ARG A 592 31.59 36.13 -1.66
N GLU A 593 30.33 36.57 -1.69
CA GLU A 593 29.40 36.30 -0.60
C GLU A 593 29.01 34.81 -0.49
N VAL A 594 29.00 34.08 -1.61
CA VAL A 594 28.73 32.63 -1.63
C VAL A 594 29.91 31.88 -1.04
N VAL A 595 31.14 32.30 -1.37
CA VAL A 595 32.35 31.70 -0.80
C VAL A 595 32.38 31.89 0.72
N SER A 596 32.16 33.13 1.20
CA SER A 596 32.17 33.42 2.63
C SER A 596 31.04 32.75 3.40
N ALA A 597 29.85 32.63 2.81
CA ALA A 597 28.68 32.10 3.51
C ALA A 597 28.53 30.58 3.41
N TYR A 598 29.18 29.92 2.43
CA TYR A 598 28.87 28.52 2.10
C TYR A 598 30.06 27.65 1.69
N LEU A 599 30.98 28.14 0.85
CA LEU A 599 32.07 27.28 0.33
C LEU A 599 33.29 27.19 1.25
N GLY A 600 33.34 28.02 2.30
CA GLY A 600 34.47 28.09 3.22
C GLY A 600 35.63 28.87 2.59
N GLY A 601 35.94 30.03 3.17
CA GLY A 601 37.13 30.83 2.85
C GLY A 601 38.21 30.64 3.91
#